data_AF-A0A7S2RCB1-F1
#
_entry.id   AF-A0A7S2RCB1-F1
#
_cell.length_a   1.000
_cell.length_b   1.000
_cell.length_c   1.000
_cell.angle_alpha   90.00
_cell.angle_beta   90.00
_cell.angle_gamma   90.00
#
_symmetry.space_group_name_H-M   'P 1'
#
loop_
_entity.id
_entity.type
_entity.pdbx_description
1 polymer ?
#
loop_
_entity_poly.entity_id
_entity_poly.type
_entity_poly.pdbx_seq_one_letter_code
_entity_poly.pdbx_strand_id
1 'polypeptide(L)'
;MVINNQLTQFYTSGTQMCLTNRQRIRLSTEGLLTINDFEYFKEDELKIAFKNVRSGISGSTRIDLVPAIVQDDGTVLEHEISTIHDVPGVHTVMIPAKSTSRLLIASVVYHYCCDTGRAVTVANMHFNNVLHNFNIG
;
A
#
# COMPACT_ATOMS: atom_id res chain seq x y z
N MET A 1 18.94 -10.88 9.19
CA MET A 1 17.72 -10.64 8.39
C MET A 1 18.13 -10.59 6.94
N VAL A 2 17.89 -11.66 6.17
CA VAL A 2 18.26 -11.73 4.76
C VAL A 2 17.23 -10.96 3.96
N ILE A 3 17.59 -9.76 3.50
CA ILE A 3 16.78 -9.01 2.54
C ILE A 3 17.02 -9.70 1.19
N ASN A 4 16.03 -10.45 0.68
CA ASN A 4 16.13 -11.14 -0.60
C ASN A 4 16.35 -10.13 -1.74
N ASN A 5 17.61 -10.00 -2.16
CA ASN A 5 18.14 -9.00 -3.10
C ASN A 5 17.52 -9.08 -4.52
N GLN A 6 16.83 -10.18 -4.86
CA GLN A 6 16.15 -10.35 -6.15
C GLN A 6 14.70 -9.82 -6.16
N LEU A 7 14.04 -9.70 -5.00
CA LEU A 7 12.62 -9.32 -4.88
C LEU A 7 12.40 -7.80 -4.80
N THR A 8 13.41 -7.06 -4.33
CA THR A 8 13.39 -5.59 -4.30
C THR A 8 13.58 -5.00 -5.70
N GLN A 9 14.24 -5.70 -6.64
CA GLN A 9 14.60 -5.17 -7.96
C GLN A 9 13.38 -4.79 -8.82
N PHE A 10 12.27 -5.53 -8.71
CA PHE A 10 11.05 -5.24 -9.48
C PHE A 10 10.55 -3.80 -9.28
N TYR A 11 10.61 -3.33 -8.03
CA TYR A 11 10.22 -1.98 -7.66
C TYR A 11 11.40 -0.99 -7.63
N THR A 12 12.62 -1.45 -7.36
CA THR A 12 13.80 -0.58 -7.12
C THR A 12 14.71 -0.37 -8.33
N SER A 13 14.64 -1.22 -9.36
CA SER A 13 15.26 -0.91 -10.65
C SER A 13 14.56 0.33 -11.20
N GLY A 14 15.27 1.46 -11.16
CA GLY A 14 14.73 2.83 -11.30
C GLY A 14 13.92 3.09 -12.58
N THR A 15 13.90 2.15 -13.51
CA THR A 15 13.20 2.22 -14.79
C THR A 15 12.03 1.25 -14.94
N GLN A 16 11.83 0.28 -14.05
CA GLN A 16 10.86 -0.80 -14.27
C GLN A 16 9.42 -0.32 -14.01
N MET A 17 9.11 0.13 -12.79
CA MET A 17 7.77 0.63 -12.44
C MET A 17 7.64 2.16 -12.39
N CYS A 18 8.74 2.89 -12.63
CA CYS A 18 8.77 4.35 -12.56
C CYS A 18 8.29 4.89 -11.19
N LEU A 19 8.61 4.20 -10.10
CA LEU A 19 8.23 4.56 -8.73
C LEU A 19 9.41 5.16 -7.98
N THR A 20 9.17 6.26 -7.26
CA THR A 20 10.09 6.83 -6.28
C THR A 20 10.13 5.98 -5.00
N ASN A 21 11.16 6.17 -4.18
CA ASN A 21 11.27 5.43 -2.91
C ASN A 21 10.06 5.64 -1.98
N ARG A 22 9.57 6.89 -1.92
CA ARG A 22 8.40 7.25 -1.11
C ARG A 22 7.12 6.56 -1.61
N GLN A 23 6.94 6.48 -2.92
CA GLN A 23 5.79 5.76 -3.51
C GLN A 23 5.83 4.27 -3.21
N ARG A 24 7.01 3.64 -3.26
CA ARG A 24 7.16 2.22 -2.90
C ARG A 24 6.81 1.94 -1.45
N ILE A 25 7.35 2.74 -0.53
CA ILE A 25 7.06 2.59 0.90
C ILE A 25 5.56 2.69 1.12
N ARG A 26 4.88 3.64 0.47
CA ARG A 26 3.42 3.80 0.64
C ARG A 26 2.59 2.72 -0.07
N LEU A 27 3.06 2.15 -1.17
CA LEU A 27 2.42 0.97 -1.77
C LEU A 27 2.63 -0.29 -0.91
N SER A 28 3.79 -0.45 -0.27
CA SER A 28 4.03 -1.57 0.63
C SER A 28 3.13 -1.56 1.86
N THR A 29 2.68 -0.38 2.32
CA THR A 29 1.68 -0.30 3.40
C THR A 29 0.28 -0.71 2.96
N GLU A 30 0.01 -0.76 1.66
CA GLU A 30 -1.21 -1.35 1.11
C GLU A 30 -1.03 -2.86 0.83
N GLY A 31 0.16 -3.44 1.07
CA GLY A 31 0.43 -4.86 0.81
C GLY A 31 1.10 -5.15 -0.54
N LEU A 32 1.51 -4.15 -1.30
CA LEU A 32 2.27 -4.30 -2.56
C LEU A 32 3.78 -4.17 -2.32
N LEU A 33 4.39 -5.23 -1.77
CA LEU A 33 5.82 -5.29 -1.43
C LEU A 33 6.64 -6.09 -2.45
N THR A 34 6.04 -7.12 -3.03
CA THR A 34 6.65 -8.13 -3.90
C THR A 34 5.85 -8.34 -5.18
N ILE A 35 6.41 -9.11 -6.11
CA ILE A 35 5.69 -9.54 -7.32
C ILE A 35 4.53 -10.48 -6.95
N ASN A 36 4.71 -11.35 -5.97
CA ASN A 36 3.70 -12.35 -5.60
C ASN A 36 2.45 -11.71 -5.01
N ASP A 37 2.55 -10.48 -4.49
CA ASP A 37 1.39 -9.77 -3.96
C ASP A 37 0.34 -9.48 -5.06
N PHE A 38 0.73 -9.48 -6.34
CA PHE A 38 -0.23 -9.41 -7.45
C PHE A 38 -1.23 -10.58 -7.48
N GLU A 39 -0.99 -11.68 -6.75
CA GLU A 39 -1.99 -12.74 -6.54
C GLU A 39 -3.30 -12.19 -5.96
N TYR A 40 -3.20 -11.20 -5.08
CA TYR A 40 -4.34 -10.59 -4.39
C TYR A 40 -4.73 -9.23 -4.96
N PHE A 41 -3.92 -8.66 -5.85
CA PHE A 41 -4.09 -7.32 -6.41
C PHE A 41 -4.44 -7.37 -7.89
N LYS A 42 -5.70 -7.69 -8.20
CA LYS A 42 -6.25 -7.52 -9.54
C LYS A 42 -6.51 -6.03 -9.79
N GLU A 43 -7.04 -5.72 -10.96
CA GLU A 43 -7.24 -4.35 -11.41
C GLU A 43 -8.01 -3.47 -10.42
N ASP A 44 -9.09 -3.97 -9.83
CA ASP A 44 -9.94 -3.19 -8.93
C ASP A 44 -9.28 -2.96 -7.57
N GLU A 45 -8.61 -3.96 -7.01
CA GLU A 45 -7.83 -3.84 -5.78
C GLU A 45 -6.66 -2.87 -5.97
N LEU A 46 -6.00 -2.88 -7.14
CA LEU A 46 -4.97 -1.89 -7.47
C LEU A 46 -5.53 -0.47 -7.54
N LYS A 47 -6.69 -0.26 -8.16
CA LYS A 47 -7.34 1.05 -8.19
C LYS A 47 -7.66 1.56 -6.78
N ILE A 48 -8.14 0.67 -5.91
CA ILE A 48 -8.38 0.98 -4.48
C ILE A 48 -7.07 1.34 -3.79
N ALA A 49 -6.01 0.55 -3.95
CA ALA A 49 -4.70 0.85 -3.38
C ALA A 49 -4.19 2.23 -3.84
N PHE A 50 -4.28 2.55 -5.13
CA PHE A 50 -3.88 3.87 -5.63
C PHE A 50 -4.70 5.01 -5.03
N LYS A 51 -6.00 4.79 -4.82
CA LYS A 51 -6.87 5.76 -4.15
C LYS A 51 -6.44 5.97 -2.70
N ASN A 52 -6.15 4.91 -1.96
CA ASN A 52 -5.71 4.99 -0.56
C ASN A 52 -4.38 5.73 -0.44
N VAL A 53 -3.41 5.39 -1.29
CA VAL A 53 -2.09 6.04 -1.34
C VAL A 53 -2.21 7.54 -1.66
N ARG A 54 -3.14 7.92 -2.53
CA ARG A 54 -3.38 9.33 -2.92
C ARG A 54 -4.16 10.13 -1.88
N SER A 55 -5.13 9.51 -1.20
CA SER A 55 -6.06 10.21 -0.31
C SER A 55 -5.47 10.47 1.07
N GLY A 56 -4.56 9.60 1.53
CA GLY A 56 -4.00 9.69 2.87
C GLY A 56 -5.08 9.49 3.94
N ILE A 57 -4.66 9.30 5.19
CA ILE A 57 -5.58 9.27 6.33
C ILE A 57 -5.16 10.43 7.21
N SER A 58 -6.05 11.41 7.38
CA SER A 58 -5.80 12.48 8.34
C SER A 58 -5.74 11.86 9.74
N GLY A 59 -4.70 12.17 10.50
CA GLY A 59 -4.60 11.74 11.89
C GLY A 59 -5.85 12.20 12.65
N SER A 60 -6.37 11.33 13.51
CA SER A 60 -7.50 11.68 14.38
C SER A 60 -7.00 11.72 15.81
N THR A 61 -7.35 12.80 16.50
CA THR A 61 -7.17 12.91 17.95
C THR A 61 -8.32 12.12 18.59
N ARG A 62 -8.01 10.99 19.22
CA ARG A 62 -9.00 10.22 19.97
C ARG A 62 -9.00 10.70 21.42
N ILE A 63 -10.15 11.16 21.90
CA ILE A 63 -10.39 11.50 23.30
C ILE A 63 -11.18 10.33 23.90
N ASP A 64 -10.54 9.54 24.76
CA ASP A 64 -11.25 8.51 25.51
C ASP A 64 -11.85 9.17 26.76
N LEU A 65 -13.17 9.36 26.75
CA LEU A 65 -13.92 9.90 27.88
C LEU A 65 -14.17 8.77 28.90
N VAL A 66 -13.58 8.89 30.10
CA VAL A 66 -13.93 8.03 31.22
C VAL A 66 -15.20 8.58 31.89
N PRO A 67 -16.24 7.76 32.16
CA PRO A 67 -17.43 8.22 32.86
C PRO A 67 -17.08 8.73 34.26
N ALA A 68 -17.55 9.92 34.61
CA ALA A 68 -17.42 10.44 35.97
C ALA A 68 -18.27 9.59 36.93
N ILE A 69 -17.66 9.09 38.00
CA ILE A 69 -18.37 8.39 39.07
C ILE A 69 -18.85 9.45 40.07
N VAL A 70 -20.18 9.62 40.15
CA VAL A 70 -20.84 10.47 41.15
C VAL A 70 -21.29 9.59 42.31
N GLN A 71 -20.90 9.93 43.53
CA GLN A 71 -21.36 9.23 44.74
C GLN A 71 -22.78 9.66 45.12
N ASP A 72 -23.45 8.82 45.92
CA ASP A 72 -24.84 9.04 46.36
C ASP A 72 -25.06 10.33 47.19
N ASP A 73 -23.98 10.94 47.69
CA ASP A 73 -24.01 12.22 48.41
C ASP A 73 -23.83 13.46 47.50
N GLY A 74 -23.77 13.25 46.18
CA GLY A 74 -23.59 14.30 45.18
C GLY A 74 -22.13 14.72 44.97
N THR A 75 -21.16 14.09 45.63
CA THR A 75 -19.74 14.35 45.39
C THR A 75 -19.26 13.65 44.12
N VAL A 76 -18.51 14.38 43.28
CA VAL A 76 -17.85 13.83 42.09
C VAL A 76 -16.43 13.45 42.49
N LEU A 77 -16.07 12.18 42.33
CA LEU A 77 -14.66 11.78 42.40
C LEU A 77 -13.99 12.19 41.10
N GLU A 78 -13.03 13.12 41.16
CA GLU A 78 -12.18 13.46 40.00
C GLU A 78 -11.43 12.20 39.56
N HIS A 79 -11.85 11.62 38.43
CA HIS A 79 -11.12 10.52 37.80
C HIS A 79 -10.12 11.09 36.79
N GLU A 80 -8.98 10.41 36.67
CA GLU A 80 -7.77 10.82 35.95
C GLU A 80 -8.02 11.45 34.57
N ILE A 81 -7.20 12.47 34.28
CA ILE A 81 -7.20 13.25 33.04
C ILE A 81 -6.96 12.30 31.86
N SER A 82 -7.89 12.30 30.90
CA SER A 82 -7.83 11.52 29.66
C SER A 82 -6.48 11.69 28.93
N THR A 83 -5.78 10.59 28.69
CA THR A 83 -4.58 10.55 27.84
C THR A 83 -4.99 10.74 26.37
N ILE A 84 -4.62 11.88 25.78
CA ILE A 84 -4.78 12.13 24.35
C ILE A 84 -3.79 11.23 23.59
N HIS A 85 -4.31 10.23 22.88
CA HIS A 85 -3.52 9.46 21.92
C HIS A 85 -3.73 10.02 20.53
N ASP A 86 -2.72 10.76 20.04
CA ASP A 86 -2.67 11.15 18.63
C ASP A 86 -2.36 9.91 17.79
N VAL A 87 -3.27 9.57 16.89
CA VAL A 87 -2.99 8.58 15.84
C VAL A 87 -2.27 9.31 14.70
N PRO A 88 -1.00 8.98 14.41
CA PRO A 88 -0.26 9.65 13.34
C PRO A 88 -0.98 9.50 12.00
N GLY A 89 -1.23 10.64 11.34
CA GLY A 89 -1.79 10.65 10.00
C GLY A 89 -0.85 10.01 8.99
N VAL A 90 -1.43 9.42 7.95
CA VAL A 90 -0.69 8.88 6.81
C VAL A 90 -0.58 9.96 5.74
N HIS A 91 0.65 10.34 5.40
CA HIS A 91 0.91 11.31 4.34
C HIS A 91 0.51 10.79 2.96
N THR A 92 -0.15 11.66 2.19
CA THR A 92 -0.47 11.42 0.78
C THR A 92 0.79 11.28 -0.07
N VAL A 93 0.75 10.38 -1.05
CA VAL A 93 1.80 10.24 -2.06
C VAL A 93 1.16 10.16 -3.43
N MET A 94 1.47 11.12 -4.30
CA MET A 94 0.99 11.08 -5.68
C MET A 94 1.68 9.95 -6.44
N ILE A 95 0.89 9.07 -7.08
CA ILE A 95 1.39 8.05 -8.01
C ILE A 95 1.14 8.55 -9.44
N PRO A 96 2.20 8.79 -10.24
CA PRO A 96 2.08 9.20 -11.64
C PRO A 96 1.28 8.20 -12.46
N ALA A 97 0.54 8.69 -13.45
CA ALA A 97 -0.25 7.85 -14.36
C ALA A 97 0.60 6.75 -15.02
N LYS A 98 1.83 7.09 -15.44
CA LYS A 98 2.79 6.13 -16.01
C LYS A 98 3.07 4.95 -15.09
N SER A 99 3.24 5.20 -13.79
CA SER A 99 3.51 4.15 -12.80
C SER A 99 2.26 3.31 -12.55
N THR A 100 1.08 3.94 -12.47
CA THR A 100 -0.21 3.25 -12.38
C THR A 100 -0.44 2.31 -13.56
N SER A 101 -0.25 2.75 -14.81
CA SER A 101 -0.40 1.89 -15.99
C SER A 101 0.56 0.70 -15.97
N ARG A 102 1.81 0.92 -15.55
CA ARG A 102 2.81 -0.16 -15.44
C ARG A 102 2.43 -1.22 -14.41
N LEU A 103 1.88 -0.80 -13.28
CA LEU A 103 1.42 -1.70 -12.21
C LEU A 103 0.17 -2.49 -12.64
N LEU A 104 -0.76 -1.85 -13.36
CA LEU A 104 -1.92 -2.54 -13.93
C LEU A 104 -1.51 -3.61 -14.93
N ILE A 105 -0.59 -3.28 -15.85
CA ILE A 105 -0.05 -4.27 -16.80
C ILE A 105 0.65 -5.40 -16.05
N ALA A 106 1.45 -5.09 -15.01
CA ALA A 106 2.11 -6.12 -14.22
C ALA A 106 1.11 -7.08 -13.56
N SER A 107 0.01 -6.59 -13.00
CA SER A 107 -1.08 -7.43 -12.49
C SER A 107 -1.62 -8.36 -13.58
N VAL A 108 -1.96 -7.83 -14.76
CA VAL A 108 -2.47 -8.64 -15.88
C VAL A 108 -1.49 -9.74 -16.28
N VAL A 109 -0.20 -9.40 -16.41
CA VAL A 109 0.82 -10.38 -16.80
C VAL A 109 1.08 -11.42 -15.71
N TYR A 110 1.02 -11.03 -14.44
CA TYR A 110 1.13 -11.97 -13.32
C TYR A 110 0.06 -13.06 -13.43
N HIS A 111 -1.21 -12.66 -13.56
CA HIS A 111 -2.32 -13.61 -13.70
C HIS A 111 -2.22 -14.43 -14.99
N TYR A 112 -1.86 -13.82 -16.12
CA TYR A 112 -1.61 -14.55 -17.36
C TYR A 112 -0.52 -15.63 -17.20
N CYS A 113 0.57 -15.32 -16.49
CA CYS A 113 1.61 -16.30 -16.21
C CYS A 113 1.11 -17.45 -15.36
N CYS A 114 0.34 -17.17 -14.30
CA CYS A 114 -0.30 -18.19 -13.47
C CYS A 114 -1.24 -19.08 -14.29
N ASP A 115 -2.13 -18.48 -15.09
CA ASP A 115 -3.14 -19.20 -15.89
C ASP A 115 -2.52 -20.09 -16.97
N THR A 116 -1.38 -19.67 -17.54
CA THR A 116 -0.67 -20.42 -18.59
C THR A 116 0.42 -21.35 -18.06
N GLY A 117 0.61 -21.42 -16.74
CA GLY A 117 1.68 -22.21 -16.12
C GLY A 117 3.09 -21.67 -16.41
N ARG A 118 3.23 -20.42 -16.83
CA ARG A 118 4.52 -19.75 -17.03
C ARG A 118 5.10 -19.30 -15.68
N ALA A 119 6.41 -19.43 -15.53
CA ALA A 119 7.08 -18.99 -14.31
C ALA A 119 7.03 -17.45 -14.16
N VAL A 120 6.58 -16.98 -12.99
CA VAL A 120 6.62 -15.57 -12.61
C VAL A 120 8.04 -15.22 -12.14
N THR A 121 8.89 -14.79 -13.08
CA THR A 121 10.29 -14.42 -12.81
C THR A 121 10.50 -12.93 -12.97
N VAL A 122 11.57 -12.38 -12.37
CA VAL A 122 11.94 -10.95 -12.54
C VAL A 122 12.11 -10.60 -14.03
N ALA A 123 12.65 -11.51 -14.83
CA ALA A 123 12.82 -11.32 -16.27
C ALA A 123 11.46 -11.23 -17.00
N ASN A 124 10.53 -12.12 -16.68
CA ASN A 124 9.18 -12.13 -17.28
C ASN A 124 8.35 -10.93 -16.82
N MET A 125 8.63 -10.42 -15.62
CA MET A 125 7.96 -9.27 -15.03
C MET A 125 8.68 -7.94 -15.30
N HIS A 126 9.67 -7.93 -16.20
CA HIS A 126 10.43 -6.72 -16.54
C HIS A 126 9.70 -5.84 -17.56
N PHE A 127 9.39 -4.59 -17.18
CA PHE A 127 8.54 -3.73 -18.01
C PHE A 127 9.11 -3.45 -19.40
N ASN A 128 10.35 -2.96 -19.47
CA ASN A 128 10.97 -2.59 -20.75
C ASN A 128 11.26 -3.78 -21.67
N ASN A 129 11.21 -5.01 -21.15
CA ASN A 129 11.54 -6.20 -21.95
C ASN A 129 10.28 -6.95 -22.37
N VAL A 130 9.34 -7.10 -21.44
CA VAL A 130 8.18 -7.99 -21.60
C VAL A 130 6.88 -7.22 -21.47
N LEU A 131 6.69 -6.50 -20.36
CA LEU A 131 5.36 -5.95 -20.06
C LEU A 131 4.92 -4.84 -21.01
N HIS A 132 5.83 -4.03 -21.57
CA HIS A 132 5.45 -2.94 -22.48
C HIS A 132 4.73 -3.39 -23.76
N ASN A 133 4.82 -4.68 -24.11
CA ASN A 133 4.12 -5.27 -25.25
C ASN A 133 2.69 -5.70 -24.92
N PHE A 134 2.31 -5.67 -23.63
CA PHE A 134 0.95 -5.98 -23.20
C PHE A 134 0.11 -4.71 -23.26
N ASN A 135 -0.96 -4.76 -24.05
CA ASN A 135 -1.90 -3.67 -24.19
C ASN A 135 -3.09 -3.91 -23.25
N ILE A 136 -3.29 -2.99 -22.30
CA ILE A 136 -4.52 -2.91 -21.51
C ILE A 136 -5.50 -2.06 -22.32
N GLY A 137 -6.42 -2.74 -23.01
CA GLY A 137 -7.47 -2.14 -23.84
C GLY A 137 -8.67 -1.71 -23.02
#